data_AF-A0AAU6X903-F1
#
_entry.id   AF-A0AAU6X903-F1
#
_cell.length_a   1.000
_cell.length_b   1.000
_cell.length_c   1.000
_cell.angle_alpha   90.00
_cell.angle_beta   90.00
_cell.angle_gamma   90.00
#
_symmetry.space_group_name_H-M   'P 1'
#
loop_
_entity.id
_entity.type
_entity.pdbx_description
1 polymer ?
#
loop_
_entity_poly.entity_id
_entity_poly.type
_entity_poly.pdbx_seq_one_letter_code
_entity_poly.pdbx_strand_id
1 'polypeptide(L)' 'MAGVLDRIKQFARSPQGRRATEQVRRAASDPRRRAQAQQMLRRFGKRR' A
#
# COMPACT_ATOMS: atom_id res chain seq x y z
N MET A 1 12.11 -19.48 -3.82
CA MET A 1 11.33 -18.23 -3.59
C MET A 1 10.10 -18.06 -4.50
N ALA A 2 9.68 -19.06 -5.30
CA ALA A 2 8.48 -18.93 -6.14
C ALA A 2 7.16 -19.06 -5.37
N GLY A 3 7.07 -19.98 -4.40
CA GLY A 3 5.81 -20.27 -3.69
C GLY A 3 5.27 -19.14 -2.80
N VAL A 4 6.14 -18.33 -2.20
CA VAL A 4 5.70 -17.20 -1.37
C VAL A 4 5.08 -16.09 -2.23
N LEU A 5 5.71 -15.78 -3.36
CA LEU A 5 5.18 -14.80 -4.32
C LEU A 5 3.85 -15.27 -4.93
N ASP A 6 3.73 -16.58 -5.22
CA ASP A 6 2.48 -17.15 -5.73
C ASP A 6 1.35 -17.06 -4.69
N ARG A 7 1.66 -17.34 -3.42
CA ARG A 7 0.70 -17.22 -2.32
C ARG A 7 0.26 -15.79 -2.06
N ILE A 8 1.17 -14.82 -2.20
CA ILE A 8 0.82 -13.38 -2.16
C ILE A 8 -0.07 -12.99 -3.33
N LYS A 9 0.22 -13.47 -4.55
CA LYS A 9 -0.66 -13.23 -5.72
C LYS A 9 -2.04 -13.86 -5.54
N GLN A 10 -2.11 -15.09 -5.02
CA GLN A 10 -3.37 -15.77 -4.71
C GLN A 10 -4.14 -15.03 -3.62
N PHE A 11 -3.45 -14.58 -2.57
CA PHE A 11 -4.03 -13.77 -1.51
C PHE A 11 -4.58 -12.45 -2.07
N ALA A 12 -3.80 -11.72 -2.87
CA ALA A 12 -4.24 -10.48 -3.50
C ALA A 12 -5.45 -10.67 -4.42
N ARG A 13 -5.58 -11.83 -5.06
CA ARG A 13 -6.74 -12.20 -5.91
C ARG A 13 -7.95 -12.67 -5.10
N SER A 14 -7.77 -13.10 -3.86
CA SER A 14 -8.84 -13.53 -2.95
C SER A 14 -9.75 -12.34 -2.56
N PRO A 15 -11.01 -12.58 -2.15
CA PRO A 15 -11.90 -11.52 -1.68
C PRO A 15 -11.35 -10.75 -0.47
N GLN A 16 -10.59 -11.42 0.40
CA GLN A 16 -9.94 -10.80 1.57
C GLN A 16 -8.81 -9.86 1.14
N GLY A 17 -7.96 -10.30 0.21
CA GLY A 17 -6.88 -9.47 -0.34
C GLY A 17 -7.38 -8.34 -1.24
N ARG A 18 -8.48 -8.54 -1.97
CA ARG A 18 -9.15 -7.45 -2.69
C ARG A 18 -9.63 -6.36 -1.72
N ARG A 19 -10.28 -6.72 -0.61
CA ARG A 19 -10.70 -5.75 0.42
C ARG A 19 -9.51 -5.02 1.04
N ALA A 20 -8.40 -5.71 1.31
CA ALA A 20 -7.19 -5.08 1.82
C ALA A 20 -6.60 -4.11 0.77
N THR A 21 -6.53 -4.54 -0.49
CA THR A 21 -6.03 -3.73 -1.61
C THR A 21 -6.94 -2.53 -1.85
N GLU A 22 -8.25 -2.67 -1.75
CA GLU A 22 -9.22 -1.58 -1.88
C GLU A 22 -9.14 -0.58 -0.73
N GLN A 23 -8.95 -1.03 0.51
CA GLN A 23 -8.71 -0.13 1.65
C GLN A 23 -7.43 0.68 1.45
N VAL A 24 -6.34 0.02 1.05
CA VAL A 24 -5.09 0.70 0.72
C VAL A 24 -5.27 1.63 -0.46
N ARG A 25 -5.98 1.20 -1.52
CA ARG A 25 -6.23 2.00 -2.72
C ARG A 25 -7.10 3.21 -2.39
N ARG A 26 -8.13 3.08 -1.55
CA ARG A 26 -8.95 4.22 -1.08
C ARG A 26 -8.12 5.17 -0.22
N ALA A 27 -7.33 4.64 0.71
CA ALA A 27 -6.43 5.45 1.53
C ALA A 27 -5.37 6.19 0.68
N ALA A 28 -4.89 5.56 -0.39
CA ALA A 28 -3.91 6.13 -1.31
C ALA A 28 -4.51 7.04 -2.39
N SER A 29 -5.77 6.80 -2.79
CA SER A 29 -6.51 7.63 -3.75
C SER A 29 -6.96 8.95 -3.14
N ASP A 30 -6.91 9.07 -1.82
CA ASP A 30 -7.25 10.29 -1.12
C ASP A 30 -6.10 11.31 -1.26
N PRO A 31 -6.27 12.40 -2.03
CA PRO A 31 -5.19 13.35 -2.32
C PRO A 31 -4.67 14.03 -1.05
N ARG A 32 -5.54 14.19 -0.03
CA ARG A 32 -5.16 14.78 1.26
C ARG A 32 -4.18 13.88 2.02
N ARG A 33 -4.44 12.57 2.06
CA ARG A 33 -3.51 11.59 2.65
C ARG A 33 -2.21 11.49 1.86
N ARG A 34 -2.28 11.64 0.53
CA ARG A 34 -1.09 11.63 -0.35
C ARG A 34 -0.17 12.80 -0.06
N ALA A 35 -0.71 14.01 0.09
CA ALA A 35 0.06 15.20 0.46
C ALA A 35 0.70 15.04 1.86
N GLN A 36 -0.06 14.53 2.83
CA GLN A 36 0.43 14.29 4.18
C GLN A 36 1.54 13.22 4.23
N ALA A 37 1.36 12.12 3.49
CA ALA A 37 2.37 11.07 3.34
C ALA A 37 3.63 11.59 2.64
N GLN A 38 3.50 12.39 1.56
CA GLN A 38 4.64 13.03 0.91
C GLN A 38 5.38 13.98 1.85
N GLN A 39 4.66 14.73 2.68
CA GLN A 39 5.25 15.66 3.62
C GLN A 39 5.97 14.92 4.76
N MET A 40 5.40 13.82 5.26
CA MET A 40 6.08 12.91 6.19
C MET A 40 7.32 12.28 5.56
N LEU A 41 7.20 11.70 4.36
CA LEU A 41 8.34 11.12 3.63
C LEU A 41 9.45 12.13 3.38
N ARG A 42 9.11 13.38 3.04
CA ARG A 42 10.10 14.47 2.95
C ARG A 42 10.75 14.77 4.28
N ARG A 43 9.99 14.80 5.38
CA ARG A 43 10.50 15.12 6.72
C ARG A 43 11.39 14.01 7.29
N PHE A 44 11.06 12.75 7.02
CA PHE A 44 11.84 11.59 7.45
C PHE A 44 12.98 11.23 6.49
N GLY A 45 12.81 11.47 5.19
CA GLY A 45 13.85 11.25 4.17
C GLY A 45 14.98 12.27 4.21
N LYS A 46 14.77 13.45 4.80
CA LYS A 46 15.79 14.50 4.97
C LYS A 46 16.71 14.29 6.19
N ARG A 47 16.49 13.23 6.99
CA ARG A 47 17.32 12.87 8.15
C ARG A 47 18.44 11.88 7.81
N ARG A 48 18.76 11.70 6.54
CA ARG A 48 19.85 10.84 6.07
C ARG A 48 20.95 11.67 5.43
#